data_AF-A0A962YXC3-F1
#
_entry.id   AF-A0A962YXC3-F1
#
_cell.length_a   1.000
_cell.length_b   1.000
_cell.length_c   1.000
_cell.angle_alpha   90.00
_cell.angle_beta   90.00
_cell.angle_gamma   90.00
#
_symmetry.space_group_name_H-M   'P 1'
#
loop_
_entity.id
_entity.type
_entity.pdbx_description
1 polymer ?
#
loop_
_entity_poly.entity_id
_entity_poly.type
_entity_poly.pdbx_seq_one_letter_code
_entity_poly.pdbx_strand_id
1 'polypeptide(L)'
;MKNKWFLIIFLSLALFAGLLLRNWLIYPHAPKQSSENKILYWVAPIDPTYRRDAPGKSPMGMDLVPVYANDAQKKEGIISISPNVEHHLGVKQTTVLQKDLSRMIDTVGFATVDENR
;
A
#
# COMPACT_ATOMS: atom_id res chain seq x y z
N MET A 1 -48.78 44.62 1.58
CA MET A 1 -48.13 43.53 0.82
C MET A 1 -46.68 43.88 0.43
N LYS A 2 -45.81 44.33 1.37
CA LYS A 2 -44.44 44.81 1.02
C LYS A 2 -43.31 44.01 1.69
N ASN A 3 -43.63 43.00 2.50
CA ASN A 3 -42.69 42.34 3.42
C ASN A 3 -42.42 40.87 3.03
N LYS A 4 -43.19 40.33 2.08
CA LYS A 4 -43.07 38.94 1.61
C LYS A 4 -41.75 38.70 0.85
N TRP A 5 -41.16 39.74 0.26
CA TRP A 5 -39.90 39.65 -0.47
C TRP A 5 -38.70 39.44 0.47
N PHE A 6 -38.74 40.03 1.68
CA PHE A 6 -37.70 39.82 2.69
C PHE A 6 -37.63 38.36 3.16
N LEU A 7 -38.78 37.69 3.29
CA LEU A 7 -38.84 36.27 3.63
C LEU A 7 -38.26 35.37 2.52
N ILE A 8 -38.48 35.72 1.25
CA ILE A 8 -37.94 34.95 0.11
C ILE A 8 -36.42 35.11 0.01
N ILE A 9 -35.89 36.31 0.24
CA ILE A 9 -34.45 36.58 0.24
C ILE A 9 -33.76 35.81 1.37
N PHE A 10 -34.33 35.84 2.58
CA PHE A 10 -33.80 35.12 3.74
C PHE A 10 -33.82 33.60 3.52
N LEU A 11 -34.88 33.06 2.91
CA LEU A 11 -34.99 31.65 2.57
C LEU A 11 -33.95 31.23 1.52
N SER A 12 -33.69 32.07 0.51
CA SER A 12 -32.67 31.78 -0.51
C SER A 12 -31.25 31.82 0.06
N LEU A 13 -30.99 32.73 1.00
CA LEU A 13 -29.69 32.87 1.65
C LEU A 13 -29.41 31.67 2.58
N ALA A 14 -30.43 31.20 3.29
CA ALA A 14 -30.34 29.98 4.10
C ALA A 14 -30.11 28.74 3.23
N LEU A 15 -30.75 28.65 2.05
CA LEU A 15 -30.55 27.56 1.11
C LEU A 15 -29.14 27.56 0.51
N PHE A 16 -28.62 28.75 0.17
CA PHE A 16 -27.27 28.92 -0.37
C PHE A 16 -26.20 28.62 0.67
N ALA A 17 -26.39 29.09 1.91
CA ALA A 17 -25.52 28.76 3.03
C ALA A 17 -25.54 27.27 3.36
N GLY A 18 -26.71 26.62 3.30
CA GLY A 18 -26.85 25.16 3.50
C GLY A 18 -26.16 24.35 2.40
N LEU A 19 -26.20 24.80 1.15
CA LEU A 19 -25.47 24.17 0.04
C LEU A 19 -23.95 24.31 0.19
N LEU A 20 -23.48 25.48 0.63
CA LEU A 20 -22.08 25.71 0.96
C LEU A 20 -21.62 24.87 2.16
N LEU A 21 -22.45 24.75 3.21
CA LEU A 21 -22.16 23.91 4.38
C LEU A 21 -22.12 22.42 4.03
N ARG A 22 -23.05 21.95 3.18
CA ARG A 22 -23.08 20.56 2.68
C ARG A 22 -21.83 20.24 1.85
N ASN A 23 -21.40 21.16 1.00
CA ASN A 23 -20.16 21.01 0.26
C ASN A 23 -18.97 20.87 1.22
N TRP A 24 -18.90 21.71 2.25
CA TRP A 24 -17.83 21.65 3.25
C TRP A 24 -17.84 20.37 4.11
N LEU A 25 -19.01 19.76 4.35
CA LEU A 25 -19.15 18.51 5.11
C LEU A 25 -18.86 17.24 4.26
N ILE A 26 -19.13 17.29 2.95
CA ILE A 26 -18.95 16.15 2.03
C ILE A 26 -17.54 16.13 1.40
N TYR A 27 -16.86 17.27 1.35
CA TYR A 27 -15.45 17.36 0.96
C TYR A 27 -14.58 17.56 2.20
N PRO A 28 -14.27 16.50 2.98
CA PRO A 28 -13.22 16.59 3.99
C PRO A 28 -11.97 17.11 3.28
N HIS A 29 -11.35 18.13 3.87
CA HIS A 29 -10.13 18.70 3.33
C HIS A 29 -9.13 17.57 3.12
N ALA A 30 -8.67 17.42 1.87
CA ALA A 30 -7.67 16.43 1.51
C ALA A 30 -6.53 16.47 2.53
N PRO A 31 -6.02 15.31 2.99
CA PRO A 31 -4.96 15.29 3.99
C PRO A 31 -3.76 16.07 3.46
N LYS A 32 -3.48 17.17 4.15
CA LYS A 32 -2.31 18.00 3.94
C LYS A 32 -1.13 17.26 4.56
N GLN A 33 -0.56 16.32 3.83
CA GLN A 33 0.71 15.71 4.21
C GLN A 33 1.53 15.37 2.97
N SER A 34 2.06 16.41 2.33
CA SER A 34 3.42 16.29 1.82
C SER A 34 4.32 16.15 3.04
N SER A 35 4.42 14.94 3.59
CA SER A 35 5.59 14.59 4.39
C SER A 35 6.76 14.82 3.43
N GLU A 36 7.46 15.92 3.62
CA GLU A 36 8.73 16.15 2.96
C GLU A 36 9.52 14.87 3.13
N ASN A 37 9.76 14.19 2.01
CA ASN A 37 10.61 13.02 1.93
C ASN A 37 12.03 13.50 2.28
N LYS A 38 12.29 13.68 3.58
CA LYS A 38 13.57 14.13 4.08
C LYS A 38 14.57 13.03 3.80
N ILE A 39 15.51 13.34 2.92
CA ILE A 39 16.64 12.48 2.61
C ILE A 39 17.49 12.42 3.88
N LEU A 40 17.73 11.22 4.40
CA LEU A 40 18.61 11.01 5.54
C LEU A 40 20.07 10.96 5.10
N TYR A 41 20.36 10.17 4.06
CA TYR A 41 21.70 9.98 3.51
C TYR A 41 21.61 9.38 2.09
N TRP A 42 22.72 9.40 1.38
CA TRP A 42 22.90 8.87 0.04
C TRP A 42 23.80 7.63 0.07
N VAL A 43 23.42 6.55 -0.62
CA VAL A 43 24.18 5.29 -0.67
C VAL A 43 24.57 4.89 -2.08
N ALA A 44 25.66 4.14 -2.23
CA ALA A 44 25.97 3.52 -3.50
C ALA A 44 24.97 2.37 -3.79
N PRO A 45 24.51 2.19 -5.04
CA PRO A 45 23.54 1.14 -5.38
C PRO A 45 24.00 -0.28 -5.07
N ILE A 46 25.31 -0.53 -5.17
CA ILE A 46 25.92 -1.87 -5.04
C ILE A 46 26.58 -2.06 -3.66
N ASP A 47 27.07 -0.98 -3.05
CA ASP A 47 27.76 -1.01 -1.75
C ASP A 47 27.00 -0.18 -0.70
N PRO A 48 26.22 -0.82 0.17
CA PRO A 48 25.42 -0.14 1.20
C PRO A 48 26.27 0.44 2.36
N THR A 49 27.57 0.14 2.42
CA THR A 49 28.47 0.70 3.43
C THR A 49 28.95 2.10 3.07
N TYR A 50 28.96 2.46 1.79
CA TYR A 50 29.33 3.79 1.32
C TYR A 50 28.16 4.77 1.47
N ARG A 51 28.22 5.60 2.51
CA ARG A 51 27.18 6.61 2.84
C ARG A 51 27.74 8.02 2.73
N ARG A 52 26.93 8.95 2.21
CA ARG A 52 27.23 10.39 2.15
C ARG A 52 26.02 11.25 2.47
N ASP A 53 26.24 12.44 2.99
CA ASP A 53 25.16 13.39 3.31
C ASP A 53 24.68 14.20 2.09
N ALA A 54 25.44 14.16 0.99
CA ALA A 54 25.18 14.92 -0.23
C ALA A 54 25.12 14.02 -1.48
N PRO A 55 24.38 14.43 -2.53
CA PRO A 55 24.39 13.75 -3.81
C PRO A 55 25.80 13.77 -4.43
N GLY A 56 26.14 12.72 -5.16
CA GLY A 56 27.45 12.60 -5.79
C GLY A 56 27.64 11.25 -6.45
N LYS A 57 28.91 10.95 -6.78
CA LYS A 57 29.32 9.67 -7.33
C LYS A 57 30.02 8.82 -6.28
N SER A 58 29.81 7.52 -6.35
CA SER A 58 30.54 6.52 -5.57
C SER A 58 32.01 6.43 -6.05
N PRO A 59 32.89 5.78 -5.29
CA PRO A 59 34.29 5.55 -5.70
C PRO A 59 34.40 4.77 -7.02
N MET A 60 33.33 4.04 -7.38
CA MET A 60 33.18 3.28 -8.62
C MET A 60 32.49 4.08 -9.74
N GLY A 61 32.23 5.38 -9.55
CA GLY A 61 31.71 6.28 -10.57
C GLY A 61 30.19 6.26 -10.80
N MET A 62 29.44 5.51 -9.98
CA MET A 62 27.97 5.42 -10.06
C MET A 62 27.30 6.51 -9.23
N ASP A 63 26.13 7.00 -9.66
CA ASP A 63 25.37 8.00 -8.90
C ASP A 63 24.82 7.40 -7.60
N LEU A 64 24.89 8.16 -6.52
CA LEU A 64 24.34 7.75 -5.24
C LEU A 64 22.82 7.83 -5.25
N VAL A 65 22.18 6.95 -4.49
CA VAL A 65 20.72 6.85 -4.34
C VAL A 65 20.31 7.43 -2.99
N PRO A 66 19.31 8.33 -2.94
CA PRO A 66 18.86 8.92 -1.68
C PRO A 66 18.02 7.92 -0.88
N VAL A 67 18.32 7.81 0.42
CA VAL A 67 17.54 7.06 1.39
C VAL A 67 16.67 8.02 2.18
N TYR A 68 15.36 7.81 2.17
CA TYR A 68 14.39 8.68 2.81
C TYR A 68 14.07 8.24 4.24
N ALA A 69 13.73 9.19 5.11
CA ALA A 69 13.37 8.93 6.50
C ALA A 69 12.18 7.95 6.66
N ASN A 70 11.21 8.01 5.73
CA ASN A 70 10.08 7.09 5.70
C ASN A 70 10.48 5.64 5.40
N ASP A 71 11.57 5.42 4.66
CA ASP A 71 12.07 4.06 4.38
C ASP A 71 12.94 3.52 5.51
N ALA A 72 13.68 4.38 6.22
CA ALA A 72 14.49 3.98 7.37
C ALA A 72 13.66 3.63 8.62
N GLN A 73 12.39 4.06 8.70
CA GLN A 73 11.48 3.66 9.77
C GLN A 73 10.77 2.31 9.52
N LYS A 74 11.00 1.66 8.38
CA LYS A 74 10.53 0.27 8.17
C LYS A 74 11.32 -0.65 9.10
N LYS A 75 10.59 -1.38 9.94
CA LYS A 75 11.15 -2.40 10.84
C LYS A 75 12.01 -3.38 10.04
N GLU A 76 13.14 -3.79 10.63
CA GLU A 76 14.02 -4.81 10.04
C GLU A 76 13.22 -6.05 9.64
N GLY A 77 13.45 -6.54 8.43
CA GLY A 77 12.74 -7.71 7.86
C GLY A 77 11.45 -7.38 7.09
N ILE A 78 10.99 -6.13 7.04
CA ILE A 78 9.81 -5.75 6.25
C ILE A 78 10.23 -5.07 4.94
N ILE A 79 10.06 -5.79 3.83
CA ILE A 79 10.22 -5.25 2.47
C ILE A 79 8.88 -4.72 2.00
N SER A 80 8.88 -3.52 1.42
CA SER A 80 7.68 -2.89 0.87
C SER A 80 7.82 -2.81 -0.64
N ILE A 81 6.79 -3.28 -1.33
CA ILE A 81 6.70 -3.32 -2.79
C ILE A 81 5.60 -2.33 -3.19
N SER A 82 5.76 -1.67 -4.34
CA SER A 82 4.74 -0.75 -4.83
C SER A 82 3.52 -1.53 -5.39
N PRO A 83 2.29 -1.02 -5.23
CA PRO A 83 1.08 -1.72 -5.70
C PRO A 83 1.07 -2.00 -7.20
N ASN A 84 1.69 -1.14 -8.01
CA ASN A 84 1.78 -1.32 -9.45
C ASN A 84 2.67 -2.52 -9.83
N VAL A 85 3.76 -2.73 -9.08
CA VAL A 85 4.64 -3.88 -9.26
C VAL A 85 3.93 -5.16 -8.81
N GLU A 86 3.24 -5.14 -7.67
CA GLU A 86 2.45 -6.28 -7.20
C GLU A 86 1.39 -6.71 -8.22
N HIS A 87 0.68 -5.74 -8.79
CA HIS A 87 -0.34 -5.97 -9.81
C HIS A 87 0.25 -6.54 -11.11
N HIS A 88 1.32 -5.95 -11.64
CA HIS A 88 1.96 -6.45 -12.86
C HIS A 88 2.59 -7.84 -12.69
N LEU A 89 3.08 -8.16 -11.49
CA LEU A 89 3.60 -9.49 -11.16
C LEU A 89 2.50 -10.53 -10.92
N GLY A 90 1.24 -10.11 -10.82
CA GLY A 90 0.11 -11.02 -10.60
C GLY A 90 0.21 -11.76 -9.26
N VAL A 91 0.68 -11.09 -8.21
CA VAL A 91 0.85 -11.69 -6.89
C VAL A 91 -0.49 -12.21 -6.38
N LYS A 92 -0.52 -13.48 -5.99
CA LYS A 92 -1.70 -14.14 -5.40
C LYS A 92 -1.40 -14.52 -3.96
N GLN A 93 -2.37 -14.27 -3.11
CA GLN A 93 -2.27 -14.50 -1.68
C GLN A 93 -3.41 -15.42 -1.25
N THR A 94 -3.16 -16.25 -0.25
CA THR A 94 -4.20 -17.02 0.43
C THR A 94 -3.87 -17.08 1.91
N THR A 95 -4.91 -17.15 2.74
CA THR A 95 -4.74 -17.39 4.18
C THR A 95 -4.19 -18.79 4.41
N VAL A 96 -3.28 -18.92 5.37
CA VAL A 96 -2.73 -20.21 5.79
C VAL A 96 -3.79 -21.01 6.53
N LEU A 97 -3.91 -22.31 6.22
CA LEU A 97 -4.85 -23.23 6.85
C LEU A 97 -4.11 -24.47 7.36
N GLN A 98 -4.49 -24.95 8.53
CA GLN A 98 -4.04 -26.24 9.06
C GLN A 98 -5.08 -27.32 8.68
N LYS A 99 -4.63 -28.41 8.05
CA LYS A 99 -5.48 -29.53 7.64
C LYS A 99 -4.68 -30.83 7.59
N ASP A 100 -5.36 -31.96 7.80
CA ASP A 100 -4.77 -33.28 7.58
C ASP A 100 -4.46 -33.48 6.09
N LEU A 101 -3.21 -33.86 5.80
CA LEU A 101 -2.76 -34.15 4.45
C LEU A 101 -3.03 -35.62 4.12
N SER A 102 -4.10 -35.90 3.38
CA SER A 102 -4.32 -37.22 2.80
C SER A 102 -3.64 -37.33 1.44
N ARG A 103 -2.99 -38.47 1.19
CA ARG A 103 -2.46 -38.84 -0.12
C ARG A 103 -3.29 -39.98 -0.66
N MET A 104 -3.81 -39.83 -1.87
CA MET A 104 -4.41 -40.94 -2.61
C MET A 104 -3.27 -41.80 -3.17
N ILE A 105 -3.31 -43.09 -2.90
CA ILE A 105 -2.34 -44.06 -3.43
C ILE A 105 -3.11 -44.99 -4.34
N ASP A 106 -2.87 -44.85 -5.65
CA ASP A 106 -3.39 -45.75 -6.66
C ASP A 106 -2.31 -46.77 -7.01
N THR A 107 -2.62 -48.05 -6.80
CA THR A 107 -1.71 -49.16 -7.08
C THR A 107 -2.47 -50.35 -7.63
N VAL A 108 -1.74 -51.29 -8.24
CA VAL A 108 -2.27 -52.56 -8.71
C VAL A 108 -1.94 -53.67 -7.70
N GLY A 109 -2.84 -54.65 -7.57
CA GLY A 109 -2.63 -55.85 -6.75
C GLY A 109 -2.90 -57.11 -7.55
N PHE A 110 -2.23 -58.22 -7.21
CA PHE A 110 -2.49 -59.53 -7.78
C PHE A 110 -3.34 -60.37 -6.82
N ALA A 111 -4.35 -61.08 -7.35
CA ALA A 111 -5.14 -62.03 -6.57
C ALA A 111 -4.56 -63.43 -6.75
N THR A 112 -4.33 -64.14 -5.65
CA THR A 112 -3.92 -65.55 -5.64
C THR A 112 -4.98 -66.40 -4.93
N VAL A 113 -4.95 -67.70 -5.20
CA VAL A 113 -5.81 -68.69 -4.54
C VAL A 113 -5.37 -68.87 -3.09
N ASP A 114 -6.33 -69.06 -2.17
CA ASP A 114 -6.05 -69.35 -0.77
C ASP A 114 -5.52 -70.79 -0.62
N GLU A 115 -4.31 -70.91 -0.11
CA GLU A 115 -3.57 -72.18 0.01
C GLU A 115 -3.95 -72.97 1.29
N ASN A 116 -4.83 -72.43 2.14
CA ASN A 116 -5.18 -73.03 3.44
C ASN A 116 -6.50 -73.83 3.44
N ARG A 117 -7.09 -74.15 2.29
CA ARG A 117 -8.37 -74.87 2.21
C ARG A 117 -8.44 -75.94 1.14
#